data_AF-A0A0B0NNF7-F1
#
_entry.id   AF-A0A0B0NNF7-F1
#
_cell.length_a   1.000
_cell.length_b   1.000
_cell.length_c   1.000
_cell.angle_alpha   90.00
_cell.angle_beta   90.00
_cell.angle_gamma   90.00
#
_symmetry.space_group_name_H-M   'P 1'
#
loop_
_entity.id
_entity.type
_entity.pdbx_description
1 polymer ?
#
loop_
_entity_poly.entity_id
_entity_poly.type
_entity_poly.pdbx_seq_one_letter_code
_entity_poly.pdbx_strand_id
1 'polypeptide(L)'
;MKVGNALMDDETDQTGMVDYAWDHAVISDRVYNNIKIKCNFSRPNPTQDCKKALNAYFDVYYIIDMYNLYIPTCVSNSSISSNRQHPVIQGVAPQIFSKFDGWQKRLAGYDPCAPNYTKVYLNRPDVQKALHANVTNVSYPWTQCSEIVPVWWDSPASLLPTLKKLIAGGIRIWVLSGDTDGRIPVTSTRLTLNKLGLKINKEWTPWYTHHKQVGGWTIEYEGLMFVSIRGAGHQVPSFKPRQALQIVRHFLANKKLSSTPF
;
A
#
# COMPACT_ATOMS: atom_id res chain seq x y z
N MET A 1 0.56 9.47 15.78
CA MET A 1 0.87 8.37 14.85
C MET A 1 0.50 8.77 13.42
N LYS A 2 1.29 8.35 12.42
CA LYS A 2 0.96 8.55 10.99
C LYS A 2 1.25 7.25 10.25
N VAL A 3 0.28 6.76 9.47
CA VAL A 3 0.40 5.54 8.67
C VAL A 3 -0.06 5.82 7.24
N GLY A 4 0.52 5.17 6.25
CA GLY A 4 0.19 5.40 4.84
C GLY A 4 0.01 4.11 4.07
N ASN A 5 -1.04 4.05 3.26
CA ASN A 5 -1.46 2.88 2.47
C ASN A 5 -1.44 1.60 3.33
N ALA A 6 -1.96 1.73 4.56
CA ALA A 6 -1.79 0.74 5.60
C ALA A 6 -2.92 -0.29 5.55
N LEU A 7 -2.56 -1.56 5.56
CA LEU A 7 -3.47 -2.64 5.92
C LEU A 7 -3.96 -2.42 7.35
N MET A 8 -5.28 -2.40 7.54
CA MET A 8 -5.92 -2.09 8.80
C MET A 8 -7.08 -3.04 9.12
N ASP A 9 -7.75 -3.60 8.13
CA ASP A 9 -8.85 -4.55 8.33
C ASP A 9 -9.01 -5.44 7.09
N ASP A 10 -8.79 -6.73 7.27
CA ASP A 10 -8.71 -7.69 6.17
C ASP A 10 -9.95 -7.72 5.30
N GLU A 11 -11.13 -7.67 5.91
CA GLU A 11 -12.41 -7.75 5.20
C GLU A 11 -12.60 -6.54 4.29
N THR A 12 -12.48 -5.33 4.85
CA THR A 12 -12.68 -4.10 4.09
C THR A 12 -11.54 -3.80 3.16
N ASP A 13 -10.31 -4.19 3.52
CA ASP A 13 -9.15 -4.00 2.65
C ASP A 13 -9.25 -4.89 1.41
N GLN A 14 -9.58 -6.18 1.56
CA GLN A 14 -9.78 -7.10 0.43
C GLN A 14 -10.99 -6.71 -0.43
N THR A 15 -12.09 -6.28 0.19
CA THR A 15 -13.26 -5.78 -0.54
C THR A 15 -12.90 -4.56 -1.39
N GLY A 16 -12.24 -3.57 -0.77
CA GLY A 16 -11.87 -2.34 -1.45
C GLY A 16 -10.88 -2.54 -2.58
N MET A 17 -9.99 -3.54 -2.49
CA MET A 17 -9.05 -3.90 -3.56
C MET A 17 -9.75 -4.42 -4.82
N VAL A 18 -10.79 -5.25 -4.65
CA VAL A 18 -11.55 -5.81 -5.77
C VAL A 18 -12.42 -4.73 -6.42
N ASP A 19 -13.11 -3.94 -5.59
CA ASP A 19 -13.96 -2.84 -6.07
C ASP A 19 -13.13 -1.77 -6.80
N TYR A 20 -11.95 -1.42 -6.26
CA TYR A 20 -11.03 -0.46 -6.87
C TYR A 20 -10.50 -0.92 -8.23
N ALA A 21 -10.03 -2.17 -8.32
CA ALA A 21 -9.53 -2.70 -9.58
C ALA A 21 -10.60 -2.74 -10.68
N TRP A 22 -11.85 -3.06 -10.32
CA TRP A 22 -12.96 -3.05 -11.27
C TRP A 22 -13.29 -1.62 -11.74
N ASP A 23 -13.45 -0.68 -10.80
CA ASP A 23 -13.73 0.72 -11.10
C ASP A 23 -12.62 1.40 -11.91
N HIS A 24 -11.38 0.92 -11.79
CA HIS A 24 -10.22 1.43 -12.54
C HIS A 24 -9.95 0.65 -13.85
N ALA A 25 -10.92 -0.16 -14.30
CA ALA A 25 -10.83 -0.96 -15.53
C ALA A 25 -9.65 -1.93 -15.60
N VAL A 26 -9.12 -2.34 -14.43
CA VAL A 26 -8.03 -3.31 -14.33
C VAL A 26 -8.55 -4.74 -14.51
N ILE A 27 -9.77 -5.01 -14.05
CA ILE A 27 -10.42 -6.32 -14.19
C ILE A 27 -11.77 -6.20 -14.88
N SER A 28 -12.15 -7.24 -15.62
CA SER A 28 -13.45 -7.32 -16.30
C SER A 28 -14.62 -7.56 -15.32
N ASP A 29 -15.84 -7.19 -15.74
CA ASP A 29 -17.09 -7.50 -15.03
C ASP A 29 -17.21 -8.98 -14.68
N ARG A 30 -16.76 -9.88 -15.57
CA ARG A 30 -16.77 -11.32 -15.32
C ARG A 30 -15.87 -11.70 -14.14
N VAL A 31 -14.67 -11.14 -14.06
CA VAL A 31 -13.74 -11.41 -12.96
C VAL A 31 -14.29 -10.82 -11.66
N TYR A 32 -14.74 -9.56 -11.70
CA TYR A 32 -15.36 -8.88 -10.56
C TYR A 32 -16.56 -9.67 -10.01
N ASN A 33 -17.56 -9.97 -10.84
CA ASN A 33 -18.77 -10.69 -10.42
C ASN A 33 -18.45 -12.10 -9.89
N ASN A 34 -17.51 -12.81 -10.50
CA ASN A 34 -17.06 -14.11 -9.99
C ASN A 34 -16.51 -14.01 -8.56
N ILE A 35 -15.73 -12.98 -8.26
CA ILE A 35 -15.18 -12.76 -6.91
C ILE A 35 -16.31 -12.42 -5.94
N LYS A 36 -17.21 -11.49 -6.29
CA LYS A 36 -18.33 -11.10 -5.42
C LYS A 36 -19.26 -12.27 -5.07
N ILE A 37 -19.42 -13.24 -5.98
CA ILE A 37 -20.23 -14.44 -5.75
C ILE A 37 -19.47 -15.51 -4.94
N LYS A 38 -18.20 -15.75 -5.27
CA LYS A 38 -17.45 -16.92 -4.78
C LYS A 38 -16.65 -16.66 -3.50
N CYS A 39 -16.32 -15.40 -3.21
CA CYS A 39 -15.49 -15.01 -2.09
C CYS A 39 -16.30 -14.36 -0.97
N ASN A 40 -15.94 -14.71 0.27
CA ASN A 40 -16.41 -14.03 1.48
C ASN A 40 -15.18 -13.61 2.29
N PHE A 41 -14.87 -12.31 2.26
CA PHE A 41 -13.66 -11.75 2.88
C PHE A 41 -13.74 -11.62 4.40
N SER A 42 -14.92 -11.79 5.01
CA SER A 42 -15.06 -11.88 6.47
C SER A 42 -14.57 -13.23 7.02
N ARG A 43 -14.33 -14.23 6.16
CA ARG A 43 -13.80 -15.54 6.54
C ARG A 43 -12.27 -15.59 6.37
N PRO A 44 -11.52 -16.19 7.31
CA PRO A 44 -10.05 -16.20 7.26
C PRO A 44 -9.48 -17.07 6.12
N ASN A 45 -10.23 -18.08 5.68
CA ASN A 45 -9.77 -19.04 4.67
C ASN A 45 -10.68 -19.03 3.44
N PRO A 46 -10.13 -18.83 2.22
CA PRO A 46 -10.91 -18.85 0.98
C PRO A 46 -11.28 -20.28 0.58
N THR A 47 -12.47 -20.44 0.00
CA THR A 47 -12.89 -21.68 -0.68
C THR A 47 -12.05 -21.91 -1.94
N GLN A 48 -12.07 -23.13 -2.49
CA GLN A 48 -11.35 -23.41 -3.73
C GLN A 48 -11.86 -22.56 -4.91
N ASP A 49 -13.17 -22.27 -4.96
CA ASP A 49 -13.76 -21.42 -5.98
C ASP A 49 -13.37 -19.95 -5.82
N CYS A 50 -13.28 -19.47 -4.58
CA CYS A 50 -12.73 -18.15 -4.31
C CYS A 50 -11.26 -18.08 -4.73
N LYS A 51 -10.45 -19.11 -4.44
CA LYS A 51 -9.05 -19.15 -4.88
C LYS A 51 -8.92 -19.06 -6.40
N LYS A 52 -9.72 -19.80 -7.15
CA LYS A 52 -9.73 -19.70 -8.63
C LYS A 52 -10.11 -18.29 -9.10
N ALA A 53 -11.11 -17.66 -8.47
CA ALA A 53 -11.52 -16.30 -8.81
C ALA A 53 -10.43 -15.27 -8.50
N LEU A 54 -9.73 -15.41 -7.38
CA LEU A 54 -8.63 -14.55 -6.98
C LEU A 54 -7.36 -14.77 -7.83
N ASN A 55 -7.09 -15.98 -8.30
CA ASN A 55 -6.02 -16.19 -9.29
C ASN A 55 -6.26 -15.35 -10.54
N ALA A 56 -7.48 -15.39 -11.10
CA ALA A 56 -7.84 -14.58 -12.27
C ALA A 56 -7.77 -13.06 -12.00
N TYR A 57 -8.02 -12.63 -10.76
CA TYR A 57 -7.77 -11.25 -10.34
C TYR A 57 -6.28 -10.90 -10.35
N PHE A 58 -5.44 -11.77 -9.81
CA PHE A 58 -4.00 -11.50 -9.71
C PHE A 58 -3.26 -11.60 -11.04
N ASP A 59 -3.85 -12.27 -12.04
CA ASP A 59 -3.24 -12.43 -13.36
C ASP A 59 -2.91 -11.09 -14.05
N VAL A 60 -3.79 -10.08 -13.91
CA VAL A 60 -3.54 -8.75 -14.48
C VAL A 60 -2.32 -8.08 -13.88
N TYR A 61 -2.02 -8.34 -12.61
CA TYR A 61 -0.84 -7.77 -12.01
C TYR A 61 0.41 -8.41 -12.57
N TYR A 62 0.39 -9.57 -13.25
CA TYR A 62 1.57 -10.04 -14.01
C TYR A 62 2.03 -9.09 -15.11
N ILE A 63 1.16 -8.22 -15.61
CA ILE A 63 1.46 -7.29 -16.71
C ILE A 63 1.55 -5.82 -16.26
N ILE A 64 0.87 -5.42 -15.19
CA ILE A 64 0.90 -4.04 -14.65
C ILE A 64 1.43 -3.98 -13.22
N ASP A 65 1.73 -2.77 -12.73
CA ASP A 65 2.15 -2.57 -11.35
C ASP A 65 0.97 -2.42 -10.40
N MET A 66 0.93 -3.21 -9.32
CA MET A 66 -0.16 -3.11 -8.35
C MET A 66 0.01 -1.93 -7.39
N TYR A 67 1.23 -1.46 -7.10
CA TYR A 67 1.42 -0.35 -6.16
C TYR A 67 1.17 1.02 -6.78
N ASN A 68 1.02 1.09 -8.11
CA ASN A 68 0.44 2.23 -8.80
C ASN A 68 -0.06 1.79 -10.19
N LEU A 69 -1.36 1.95 -10.46
CA LEU A 69 -1.97 1.39 -11.68
C LEU A 69 -1.55 2.10 -12.98
N TYR A 70 -1.02 3.33 -12.91
CA TYR A 70 -0.90 4.22 -14.07
C TYR A 70 0.52 4.49 -14.54
N ILE A 71 1.42 3.55 -14.28
CA ILE A 71 2.87 3.73 -14.40
C ILE A 71 3.54 2.52 -15.07
N PRO A 72 4.67 2.70 -15.76
CA PRO A 72 5.34 1.61 -16.48
C PRO A 72 6.07 0.65 -15.52
N THR A 73 6.27 -0.59 -15.98
CA THR A 73 7.05 -1.61 -15.26
C THR A 73 8.53 -1.61 -15.67
N CYS A 74 9.40 -2.25 -14.87
CA CYS A 74 10.84 -2.35 -15.18
C CYS A 74 11.04 -3.42 -16.26
N VAL A 75 11.34 -3.01 -17.49
CA VAL A 75 11.67 -3.95 -18.58
C VAL A 75 13.19 -4.01 -18.72
N SER A 76 13.81 -5.16 -18.43
CA SER A 76 15.23 -5.37 -18.73
C SER A 76 15.40 -5.86 -20.16
N ASN A 77 16.24 -5.20 -20.97
CA ASN A 77 16.61 -5.58 -22.35
C ASN A 77 17.47 -6.87 -22.44
N SER A 78 17.22 -7.86 -21.58
CA SER A 78 17.84 -9.17 -21.67
C SER A 78 16.82 -10.13 -22.29
N SER A 79 16.90 -10.30 -23.60
CA SER A 79 16.49 -11.55 -24.23
C SER A 79 17.15 -12.72 -23.45
N ILE A 80 16.39 -13.80 -23.23
CA ILE A 80 16.82 -15.14 -22.76
C ILE A 80 16.57 -15.44 -21.26
N SER A 81 15.77 -16.50 -21.07
CA SER A 81 15.64 -17.36 -19.88
C SER A 81 15.00 -16.76 -18.63
N SER A 82 13.68 -16.96 -18.53
CA SER A 82 12.88 -16.80 -17.32
C SER A 82 13.28 -17.84 -16.27
N ASN A 83 14.24 -17.49 -15.41
CA ASN A 83 14.43 -18.11 -14.10
C ASN A 83 14.98 -17.07 -13.11
N ARG A 84 14.39 -15.87 -13.11
CA ARG A 84 14.68 -14.86 -12.10
C ARG A 84 13.81 -15.15 -10.88
N GLN A 85 14.40 -15.81 -9.89
CA GLN A 85 13.85 -15.88 -8.53
C GLN A 85 13.68 -14.44 -8.02
N HIS A 86 12.42 -14.07 -7.77
CA HIS A 86 12.05 -12.73 -7.33
C HIS A 86 12.02 -12.66 -5.81
N PRO A 87 12.73 -11.70 -5.18
CA PRO A 87 12.67 -11.55 -3.74
C PRO A 87 11.32 -11.08 -3.24
N VAL A 88 10.75 -11.93 -2.41
CA VAL A 88 9.46 -11.83 -1.76
C VAL A 88 9.44 -10.67 -0.77
N ILE A 89 8.42 -9.81 -0.86
CA ILE A 89 8.14 -8.77 0.13
C ILE A 89 6.84 -9.17 0.82
N GLN A 90 6.96 -9.92 1.92
CA GLN A 90 5.84 -10.22 2.80
C GLN A 90 6.04 -9.46 4.12
N GLY A 91 5.43 -8.28 4.20
CA GLY A 91 5.13 -7.60 5.47
C GLY A 91 3.77 -8.07 6.00
N VAL A 92 3.25 -7.43 7.06
CA VAL A 92 1.87 -7.64 7.51
C VAL A 92 0.92 -7.43 6.32
N ALA A 93 0.29 -8.51 5.87
CA ALA A 93 -0.44 -8.57 4.61
C ALA A 93 -1.81 -9.22 4.83
N PRO A 94 -2.87 -8.81 4.09
CA PRO A 94 -4.19 -9.38 4.24
C PRO A 94 -4.18 -10.90 4.11
N GLN A 95 -4.91 -11.57 5.01
CA GLN A 95 -4.83 -13.02 5.23
C GLN A 95 -5.08 -13.86 3.98
N ILE A 96 -5.99 -13.44 3.10
CA ILE A 96 -6.33 -14.20 1.89
C ILE A 96 -5.39 -13.85 0.75
N PHE A 97 -5.17 -12.57 0.50
CA PHE A 97 -4.45 -12.11 -0.69
C PHE A 97 -2.94 -12.33 -0.62
N SER A 98 -2.37 -12.37 0.58
CA SER A 98 -0.97 -12.73 0.81
C SER A 98 -0.61 -14.16 0.38
N LYS A 99 -1.61 -15.03 0.17
CA LYS A 99 -1.45 -16.43 -0.26
C LYS A 99 -1.38 -16.61 -1.79
N PHE A 100 -1.41 -15.53 -2.56
CA PHE A 100 -1.39 -15.55 -4.03
C PHE A 100 -0.07 -14.98 -4.56
N ASP A 101 0.54 -15.66 -5.53
CA ASP A 101 1.87 -15.30 -6.08
C ASP A 101 1.88 -13.90 -6.72
N GLY A 102 0.77 -13.45 -7.31
CA GLY A 102 0.63 -12.11 -7.91
C GLY A 102 0.60 -10.95 -6.90
N TRP A 103 0.62 -11.23 -5.59
CA TRP A 103 0.69 -10.24 -4.50
C TRP A 103 2.01 -9.43 -4.48
N GLN A 104 3.00 -9.80 -5.30
CA GLN A 104 4.40 -9.42 -5.13
C GLN A 104 4.99 -8.61 -6.31
N LYS A 105 4.59 -7.35 -6.50
CA LYS A 105 5.10 -6.54 -7.64
C LYS A 105 5.26 -5.07 -7.33
N ARG A 106 6.49 -4.53 -7.43
CA ARG A 106 6.95 -3.19 -7.00
C ARG A 106 7.15 -2.11 -8.10
N LEU A 107 6.30 -1.07 -8.02
CA LEU A 107 6.41 0.41 -8.13
C LEU A 107 6.93 1.09 -9.45
N ALA A 108 6.49 2.35 -9.72
CA ALA A 108 7.04 3.39 -10.68
C ALA A 108 6.45 4.82 -10.66
N GLY A 109 7.32 5.81 -10.81
CA GLY A 109 7.19 7.23 -10.48
C GLY A 109 8.44 7.88 -9.86
N TYR A 110 9.47 7.27 -9.27
CA TYR A 110 10.01 5.90 -9.19
C TYR A 110 10.55 5.36 -10.52
N ASP A 111 11.87 5.25 -10.61
CA ASP A 111 12.46 4.37 -11.61
C ASP A 111 12.00 2.95 -11.25
N PRO A 112 11.21 2.24 -12.09
CA PRO A 112 10.72 0.91 -11.80
C PRO A 112 11.83 -0.07 -11.37
N CYS A 113 13.05 0.23 -11.81
CA CYS A 113 14.27 -0.52 -11.56
C CYS A 113 15.09 -0.01 -10.35
N ALA A 114 14.66 1.03 -9.63
CA ALA A 114 15.34 1.59 -8.45
C ALA A 114 15.72 0.56 -7.36
N PRO A 115 14.91 -0.50 -7.10
CA PRO A 115 15.32 -1.59 -6.21
C PRO A 115 16.64 -2.25 -6.62
N ASN A 116 16.91 -2.37 -7.93
CA ASN A 116 18.14 -2.97 -8.43
C ASN A 116 19.34 -2.13 -8.02
N TYR A 117 19.26 -0.80 -8.15
CA TYR A 117 20.34 0.10 -7.74
C TYR A 117 20.57 0.04 -6.24
N THR A 118 19.48 0.01 -5.46
CA THR A 118 19.55 -0.12 -3.99
C THR A 118 20.24 -1.42 -3.59
N LYS A 119 19.88 -2.54 -4.24
CA LYS A 119 20.51 -3.85 -4.02
C LYS A 119 21.99 -3.82 -4.34
N VAL A 120 22.39 -3.22 -5.46
CA VAL A 120 23.81 -3.07 -5.81
C VAL A 120 24.54 -2.22 -4.76
N TYR A 121 23.98 -1.06 -4.41
CA TYR A 121 24.60 -0.12 -3.48
C TYR A 121 24.82 -0.70 -2.08
N LEU A 122 23.79 -1.30 -1.48
CA LEU A 122 23.86 -1.84 -0.12
C LEU A 122 24.68 -3.15 0.00
N ASN A 123 25.02 -3.78 -1.13
CA ASN A 123 25.94 -4.93 -1.17
C ASN A 123 27.39 -4.55 -1.44
N ARG A 124 27.72 -3.26 -1.62
CA ARG A 124 29.13 -2.86 -1.78
C ARG A 124 29.87 -2.98 -0.43
N PRO A 125 31.09 -3.55 -0.40
CA PRO A 125 31.86 -3.69 0.83
C PRO A 125 32.17 -2.36 1.53
N ASP A 126 32.46 -1.30 0.76
CA ASP A 126 32.75 0.03 1.29
C ASP A 126 31.51 0.68 1.94
N VAL A 127 30.33 0.51 1.32
CA VAL A 127 29.04 0.95 1.88
C VAL A 127 28.70 0.16 3.15
N GLN A 128 28.85 -1.17 3.14
CA GLN A 128 28.61 -1.99 4.33
C GLN A 128 29.53 -1.58 5.48
N LYS A 129 30.81 -1.37 5.20
CA LYS A 129 31.78 -0.87 6.19
C LYS A 129 31.37 0.50 6.74
N ALA A 130 30.97 1.44 5.88
CA ALA A 130 30.54 2.77 6.29
C ALA A 130 29.24 2.78 7.13
N LEU A 131 28.35 1.81 6.90
CA LEU A 131 27.13 1.62 7.68
C LEU A 131 27.32 0.74 8.92
N HIS A 132 28.54 0.26 9.18
CA HIS A 132 28.84 -0.75 10.20
C HIS A 132 27.97 -2.01 10.07
N ALA A 133 27.61 -2.36 8.83
CA ALA A 133 26.84 -3.54 8.49
C ALA A 133 27.76 -4.72 8.16
N ASN A 134 27.22 -5.94 8.26
CA ASN A 134 27.92 -7.18 7.90
C ASN A 134 29.26 -7.41 8.64
N VAL A 135 29.38 -6.93 9.88
CA VAL A 135 30.62 -7.05 10.69
C VAL A 135 31.00 -8.51 10.95
N THR A 136 30.01 -9.39 11.12
CA THR A 136 30.19 -10.83 11.37
C THR A 136 30.27 -11.66 10.10
N ASN A 137 30.33 -11.03 8.92
CA ASN A 137 30.38 -11.68 7.62
C ASN A 137 29.24 -12.70 7.39
N VAL A 138 27.98 -12.20 7.39
CA VAL A 138 26.80 -13.02 7.11
C VAL A 138 26.88 -13.66 5.72
N SER A 139 26.40 -14.90 5.61
CA SER A 139 26.58 -15.77 4.43
C SER A 139 25.72 -15.42 3.23
N TYR A 140 24.84 -14.42 3.34
CA TYR A 140 23.91 -14.03 2.29
C TYR A 140 23.97 -12.53 2.02
N PRO A 141 23.72 -12.09 0.78
CA PRO A 141 23.72 -10.68 0.43
C PRO A 141 22.54 -9.95 1.06
N TRP A 142 22.65 -8.63 1.18
CA TRP A 142 21.52 -7.78 1.48
C TRP A 142 20.46 -7.88 0.38
N THR A 143 19.20 -8.02 0.79
CA THR A 143 18.02 -7.93 -0.08
C THR A 143 17.02 -6.96 0.52
N GLN A 144 16.16 -6.38 -0.32
CA GLN A 144 15.19 -5.39 0.15
C GLN A 144 14.16 -5.98 1.12
N CYS A 145 13.84 -7.26 0.96
CA CYS A 145 13.03 -8.06 1.87
C CYS A 145 13.59 -9.48 1.95
N SER A 146 13.40 -10.13 3.10
CA SER A 146 13.90 -11.47 3.36
C SER A 146 12.93 -12.53 2.86
N GLU A 147 13.42 -13.49 2.08
CA GLU A 147 12.66 -14.66 1.64
C GLU A 147 12.62 -15.77 2.71
N ILE A 148 13.43 -15.67 3.78
CA ILE A 148 13.52 -16.67 4.85
C ILE A 148 12.30 -16.62 5.77
N VAL A 149 11.65 -15.46 5.88
CA VAL A 149 10.40 -15.28 6.62
C VAL A 149 9.28 -14.94 5.62
N PRO A 150 8.83 -15.92 4.81
CA PRO A 150 7.81 -15.66 3.81
C PRO A 150 6.46 -15.41 4.49
N VAL A 151 6.11 -16.20 5.50
CA VAL A 151 4.79 -16.10 6.14
C VAL A 151 4.94 -15.80 7.62
N TRP A 152 4.45 -14.62 8.02
CA TRP A 152 4.22 -14.29 9.42
C TRP A 152 2.78 -14.68 9.79
N TRP A 153 2.63 -15.60 10.74
CA TRP A 153 1.33 -16.20 11.07
C TRP A 153 0.54 -15.39 12.10
N ASP A 154 1.22 -14.62 12.96
CA ASP A 154 0.57 -13.74 13.94
C ASP A 154 0.23 -12.39 13.30
N SER A 155 -0.90 -12.35 12.61
CA SER A 155 -1.41 -11.17 11.91
C SER A 155 -2.90 -10.99 12.22
N PRO A 156 -3.27 -10.12 13.19
CA PRO A 156 -4.67 -9.92 13.55
C PRO A 156 -5.45 -9.38 12.34
N ALA A 157 -6.63 -9.93 12.08
CA ALA A 157 -7.45 -9.56 10.93
C ALA A 157 -7.94 -8.11 10.96
N SER A 158 -7.84 -7.42 12.11
CA SER A 158 -8.28 -6.03 12.25
C SER A 158 -7.45 -5.29 13.30
N LEU A 159 -7.04 -4.08 12.95
CA LEU A 159 -6.39 -3.10 13.84
C LEU A 159 -7.38 -2.09 14.42
N LEU A 160 -8.68 -2.18 14.09
CA LEU A 160 -9.70 -1.25 14.58
C LEU A 160 -9.74 -1.15 16.11
N PRO A 161 -9.66 -2.26 16.89
CA PRO A 161 -9.61 -2.16 18.35
C PRO A 161 -8.39 -1.36 18.84
N THR A 162 -7.24 -1.58 18.20
CA THR A 162 -5.99 -0.84 18.51
C THR A 162 -6.15 0.64 18.17
N LEU A 163 -6.70 0.97 17.01
CA LEU A 163 -6.96 2.37 16.60
C LEU A 163 -7.90 3.06 17.60
N LYS A 164 -9.00 2.41 18.02
CA LYS A 164 -9.91 2.95 19.05
C LYS A 164 -9.19 3.23 20.36
N LYS A 165 -8.35 2.30 20.82
CA LYS A 165 -7.56 2.46 22.06
C LYS A 165 -6.59 3.64 21.96
N LEU A 166 -5.89 3.79 20.85
CA LEU A 166 -4.94 4.90 20.63
C LEU A 166 -5.66 6.25 20.59
N ILE A 167 -6.83 6.33 19.93
CA ILE A 167 -7.67 7.53 19.87
C ILE A 167 -8.18 7.90 21.26
N ALA A 168 -8.72 6.94 22.01
CA ALA A 168 -9.18 7.16 23.39
C ALA A 168 -8.04 7.63 24.32
N GLY A 169 -6.81 7.20 24.05
CA GLY A 169 -5.61 7.67 24.73
C GLY A 169 -5.10 9.06 24.28
N GLY A 170 -5.83 9.77 23.42
CA GLY A 170 -5.48 11.11 22.95
C GLY A 170 -4.36 11.14 21.90
N ILE A 171 -3.98 10.00 21.33
CA ILE A 171 -2.95 9.97 20.28
C ILE A 171 -3.56 10.47 18.98
N ARG A 172 -3.04 11.58 18.46
CA ARG A 172 -3.43 12.10 17.14
C ARG A 172 -3.00 11.13 16.03
N ILE A 173 -3.96 10.66 15.22
CA ILE A 173 -3.72 9.70 14.14
C ILE A 173 -4.01 10.33 12.77
N TRP A 174 -3.05 10.23 11.84
CA TRP A 174 -3.27 10.49 10.42
C TRP A 174 -3.13 9.20 9.62
N VAL A 175 -4.16 8.87 8.85
CA VAL A 175 -4.14 7.77 7.88
C VAL A 175 -4.03 8.37 6.48
N LEU A 176 -3.03 7.94 5.72
CA LEU A 176 -2.76 8.43 4.37
C LEU A 176 -3.08 7.33 3.35
N SER A 177 -3.54 7.71 2.16
CA SER A 177 -3.63 6.78 1.04
C SER A 177 -3.32 7.49 -0.28
N GLY A 178 -2.30 7.01 -1.00
CA GLY A 178 -2.16 7.34 -2.41
C GLY A 178 -3.35 6.79 -3.22
N ASP A 179 -3.93 7.61 -4.09
CA ASP A 179 -5.18 7.28 -4.82
C ASP A 179 -4.98 6.49 -6.11
N THR A 180 -3.73 6.20 -6.49
CA THR A 180 -3.40 5.31 -7.62
C THR A 180 -2.89 3.95 -7.17
N ASP A 181 -2.81 3.71 -5.86
CA ASP A 181 -2.38 2.45 -5.27
C ASP A 181 -3.44 1.35 -5.44
N GLY A 182 -3.16 0.31 -6.22
CA GLY A 182 -4.02 -0.87 -6.32
C GLY A 182 -3.79 -1.91 -5.22
N ARG A 183 -2.73 -1.76 -4.42
CA ARG A 183 -2.37 -2.72 -3.38
C ARG A 183 -3.15 -2.50 -2.10
N ILE A 184 -3.17 -1.29 -1.54
CA ILE A 184 -4.07 -0.92 -0.45
C ILE A 184 -4.75 0.39 -0.87
N PRO A 185 -5.78 0.29 -1.72
CA PRO A 185 -6.38 1.47 -2.34
C PRO A 185 -7.10 2.37 -1.34
N VAL A 186 -7.38 3.59 -1.82
CA VAL A 186 -8.24 4.54 -1.09
C VAL A 186 -9.58 3.90 -0.74
N THR A 187 -10.15 3.07 -1.62
CA THR A 187 -11.41 2.36 -1.38
C THR A 187 -11.33 1.46 -0.15
N SER A 188 -10.27 0.66 -0.01
CA SER A 188 -9.98 -0.17 1.15
C SER A 188 -9.94 0.66 2.43
N THR A 189 -9.10 1.71 2.44
CA THR A 189 -8.98 2.60 3.60
C THR A 189 -10.31 3.25 3.98
N ARG A 190 -11.11 3.70 2.99
CA ARG A 190 -12.42 4.34 3.23
C ARG A 190 -13.43 3.36 3.82
N LEU A 191 -13.51 2.13 3.31
CA LEU A 191 -14.37 1.08 3.87
C LEU A 191 -13.96 0.77 5.32
N THR A 192 -12.65 0.66 5.57
CA THR A 192 -12.10 0.41 6.90
C THR A 192 -12.44 1.53 7.90
N LEU A 193 -12.31 2.79 7.50
CA LEU A 193 -12.65 3.94 8.35
C LEU A 193 -14.16 4.09 8.56
N ASN A 194 -14.98 3.72 7.57
CA ASN A 194 -16.43 3.65 7.73
C ASN A 194 -16.82 2.58 8.77
N LYS A 195 -16.20 1.39 8.70
CA LYS A 195 -16.38 0.30 9.67
C LYS A 195 -15.89 0.69 11.08
N LEU A 196 -14.85 1.51 11.19
CA LEU A 196 -14.37 2.04 12.47
C LEU A 196 -15.44 2.88 13.20
N GLY A 197 -16.28 3.61 12.44
CA GLY A 197 -17.49 4.26 12.95
C GLY A 197 -17.25 5.51 13.81
N LEU A 198 -16.19 6.27 13.54
CA LEU A 198 -15.93 7.53 14.25
C LEU A 198 -16.86 8.65 13.77
N LYS A 199 -17.19 9.58 14.67
CA LYS A 199 -17.95 10.79 14.32
C LYS A 199 -17.15 11.64 13.33
N ILE A 200 -17.80 12.11 12.27
CA ILE A 200 -17.22 13.04 11.31
C ILE A 200 -17.33 14.46 11.89
N ASN A 201 -16.18 15.14 11.99
CA ASN A 201 -16.06 16.54 12.40
C ASN A 201 -16.02 17.48 11.20
N LYS A 202 -15.42 17.03 10.09
CA LYS A 202 -15.37 17.79 8.83
C LYS A 202 -15.46 16.84 7.65
N GLU A 203 -16.42 17.13 6.78
CA GLU A 203 -16.68 16.36 5.56
C GLU A 203 -15.54 16.43 4.54
N TRP A 204 -15.62 15.55 3.55
CA TRP A 204 -14.66 15.39 2.47
C TRP A 204 -14.30 16.73 1.80
N THR A 205 -13.08 17.21 2.05
CA THR A 205 -12.62 18.54 1.64
C THR A 205 -11.31 18.43 0.85
N PRO A 206 -11.13 19.13 -0.28
CA PRO A 206 -9.84 19.16 -0.97
C PRO A 206 -8.79 19.86 -0.12
N TRP A 207 -7.54 19.43 -0.24
CA TRP A 207 -6.41 20.16 0.29
C TRP A 207 -5.45 20.60 -0.82
N TYR A 208 -4.80 21.75 -0.61
CA TYR A 208 -3.98 22.39 -1.63
C TYR A 208 -2.50 22.37 -1.30
N THR A 209 -1.70 22.36 -2.35
CA THR A 209 -0.25 22.56 -2.31
C THR A 209 0.08 24.03 -2.55
N HIS A 210 1.31 24.43 -2.23
CA HIS A 210 1.84 25.79 -2.42
C HIS A 210 1.74 26.37 -3.86
N HIS A 211 1.39 25.55 -4.85
CA HIS A 211 1.26 25.97 -6.25
C HIS A 211 -0.20 26.04 -6.68
N LYS A 212 -1.13 26.26 -5.75
CA LYS A 212 -2.58 26.29 -5.99
C LYS A 212 -3.15 25.00 -6.60
N GLN A 213 -2.39 23.90 -6.58
CA GLN A 213 -2.82 22.59 -7.08
C GLN A 213 -3.44 21.77 -5.96
N VAL A 214 -4.52 21.05 -6.28
CA VAL A 214 -5.12 20.06 -5.36
C VAL A 214 -4.11 18.95 -5.11
N GLY A 215 -3.70 18.80 -3.84
CA GLY A 215 -2.82 17.72 -3.40
C GLY A 215 -3.56 16.41 -3.13
N GLY A 216 -4.88 16.49 -2.90
CA GLY A 216 -5.78 15.37 -2.62
C GLY A 216 -6.96 15.84 -1.77
N TRP A 217 -7.51 14.96 -0.94
CA TRP A 217 -8.66 15.26 -0.09
C TRP A 217 -8.44 14.81 1.35
N THR A 218 -9.20 15.39 2.26
CA THR A 218 -9.21 15.04 3.67
C THR A 218 -10.62 14.81 4.17
N ILE A 219 -10.79 13.93 5.14
CA ILE A 219 -11.96 13.88 6.02
C ILE A 219 -11.47 13.85 7.46
N GLU A 220 -12.07 14.66 8.31
CA GLU A 220 -11.69 14.77 9.72
C GLU A 220 -12.72 14.04 10.58
N TYR A 221 -12.27 13.03 11.30
CA TYR A 221 -13.04 12.35 12.33
C TYR A 221 -12.61 12.83 13.72
N GLU A 222 -13.37 12.44 14.73
CA GLU A 222 -12.95 12.58 16.12
C GLU A 222 -11.68 11.76 16.40
N GLY A 223 -10.56 12.43 16.66
CA GLY A 223 -9.26 11.82 16.97
C GLY A 223 -8.45 11.28 15.79
N LEU A 224 -9.00 11.26 14.58
CA LEU A 224 -8.35 10.72 13.37
C LEU A 224 -8.59 11.60 12.15
N MET A 225 -7.57 11.80 11.32
CA MET A 225 -7.69 12.43 10.01
C MET A 225 -7.31 11.45 8.90
N PHE A 226 -8.16 11.33 7.88
CA PHE A 226 -7.80 10.64 6.65
C PHE A 226 -7.37 11.65 5.59
N VAL A 227 -6.32 11.33 4.85
CA VAL A 227 -5.76 12.17 3.78
C VAL A 227 -5.49 11.29 2.56
N SER A 228 -6.18 11.56 1.45
CA SER A 228 -5.80 11.03 0.15
C SER A 228 -4.74 11.92 -0.51
N ILE A 229 -3.87 11.31 -1.31
CA ILE A 229 -2.82 12.02 -2.05
C ILE A 229 -3.00 11.73 -3.54
N ARG A 230 -3.34 12.79 -4.27
CA ARG A 230 -3.69 12.72 -5.68
C ARG A 230 -2.49 12.34 -6.55
N GLY A 231 -2.66 11.28 -7.34
CA GLY A 231 -1.66 10.71 -8.24
C GLY A 231 -0.53 9.95 -7.55
N ALA A 232 -0.67 9.59 -6.27
CA ALA A 232 0.34 8.83 -5.54
C ALA A 232 0.00 7.34 -5.48
N GLY A 233 1.00 6.49 -5.68
CA GLY A 233 0.92 5.06 -5.38
C GLY A 233 1.16 4.75 -3.90
N HIS A 234 1.40 3.47 -3.62
CA HIS A 234 1.56 2.92 -2.27
C HIS A 234 2.64 3.62 -1.44
N GLN A 235 3.82 3.83 -2.04
CA GLN A 235 4.92 4.57 -1.44
C GLN A 235 4.79 6.07 -1.72
N VAL A 236 3.79 6.71 -1.14
CA VAL A 236 3.45 8.13 -1.36
C VAL A 236 4.69 9.06 -1.49
N PRO A 237 5.74 8.99 -0.63
CA PRO A 237 6.91 9.86 -0.76
C PRO A 237 7.71 9.68 -2.06
N SER A 238 7.72 8.47 -2.63
CA SER A 238 8.42 8.16 -3.89
C SER A 238 7.70 8.76 -5.10
N PHE A 239 6.36 8.80 -5.09
CA PHE A 239 5.56 9.30 -6.22
C PHE A 239 5.24 10.80 -6.13
N LYS A 240 5.06 11.32 -4.91
CA LYS A 240 4.66 12.71 -4.65
C LYS A 240 5.51 13.31 -3.52
N PRO A 241 6.83 13.49 -3.71
CA PRO A 241 7.74 13.90 -2.65
C PRO A 241 7.40 15.28 -2.05
N ARG A 242 6.97 16.25 -2.86
CA ARG A 242 6.59 17.59 -2.38
C ARG A 242 5.35 17.54 -1.48
N GLN A 243 4.32 16.81 -1.92
CA GLN A 243 3.09 16.58 -1.17
C GLN A 243 3.37 15.81 0.12
N ALA A 244 4.16 14.74 0.05
CA ALA A 244 4.54 13.94 1.21
C ALA A 244 5.29 14.78 2.26
N LEU A 245 6.23 15.63 1.83
CA LEU A 245 6.96 16.53 2.72
C LEU A 245 6.02 17.56 3.36
N GLN A 246 5.10 18.13 2.59
CA GLN A 246 4.08 19.05 3.12
C GLN A 246 3.22 18.36 4.19
N ILE A 247 2.78 17.12 3.96
CA ILE A 247 2.02 16.32 4.93
C ILE A 247 2.86 16.06 6.19
N VAL A 248 4.13 15.68 6.06
CA VAL A 248 5.04 15.47 7.21
C VAL A 248 5.17 16.75 8.04
N ARG A 249 5.41 17.89 7.39
CA ARG A 249 5.56 19.18 8.08
C ARG A 249 4.30 19.58 8.82
N HIS A 250 3.14 19.49 8.18
CA HIS A 250 1.85 19.81 8.81
C HIS A 250 1.51 18.84 9.94
N PHE A 251 1.75 17.55 9.73
CA PHE A 251 1.57 16.55 10.77
C PHE A 251 2.45 16.88 11.98
N LEU A 252 3.76 17.06 11.82
CA LEU A 252 4.67 17.33 12.94
C LEU A 252 4.36 18.65 13.65
N ALA A 253 4.00 19.70 12.90
CA ALA A 253 3.66 21.02 13.44
C ALA A 253 2.24 21.12 14.03
N ASN A 254 1.48 20.02 14.07
CA ASN A 254 0.07 20.01 14.47
C ASN A 254 -0.79 21.04 13.72
N LYS A 255 -0.55 21.18 12.41
CA LYS A 255 -1.28 22.09 11.52
C LYS A 255 -2.16 21.28 10.57
N LYS A 256 -3.34 21.83 10.25
CA LYS A 256 -4.21 21.28 9.20
C LYS A 256 -3.62 21.56 7.83
N LEU A 257 -3.96 20.73 6.85
CA LEU A 257 -3.70 21.02 5.44
C LEU A 257 -4.62 22.16 4.98
N SER A 258 -4.12 23.06 4.13
CA SER A 258 -4.94 24.19 3.65
C SER A 258 -6.09 23.69 2.77
N SER A 259 -7.31 24.10 3.10
CA SER A 259 -8.50 23.84 2.28
C SER A 259 -8.76 24.93 1.22
N THR A 260 -7.92 25.96 1.16
CA THR A 260 -7.99 27.00 0.13
C THR A 260 -6.73 26.97 -0.73
N PRO A 261 -6.81 27.27 -2.03
CA PRO A 261 -5.63 27.48 -2.87
C PRO A 261 -4.78 28.62 -2.31
N PHE A 262 -3.46 28.44 -2.31
CA PHE A 262 -2.48 29.43 -1.93
C PHE A 262 -1.28 29.34 -2.86
#